data_AF-G7EBX6-F1
#
_entry.id   AF-G7EBX6-F1
#
_cell.length_a   1.000
_cell.length_b   1.000
_cell.length_c   1.000
_cell.angle_alpha   90.00
_cell.angle_beta   90.00
_cell.angle_gamma   90.00
#
_symmetry.space_group_name_H-M   'P 1'
#
loop_
_entity.id
_entity.type
_entity.pdbx_description
1 polymer ?
#
loop_
_entity_poly.entity_id
_entity_poly.type
_entity_poly.pdbx_seq_one_letter_code
_entity_poly.pdbx_strand_id
1 'polypeptide(L)' 'MKQYSVVKVISLNKKFIYSENSFGSRVPQVGDIGTIVEVYDGAFDIECSDENGVTIWLEVFEPSDGGLELLYI' A
#
# COMPACT_ATOMS: atom_id res chain seq x y z
N MET A 1 -0.88 -7.58 -11.23
CA MET A 1 -1.69 -7.65 -9.99
C MET A 1 -3.09 -7.13 -10.33
N LYS A 2 -4.12 -7.49 -9.58
CA LYS A 2 -5.49 -6.98 -9.81
C LYS A 2 -6.08 -6.47 -8.50
N GLN A 3 -7.24 -5.84 -8.56
CA GLN A 3 -8.00 -5.49 -7.37
C GLN A 3 -8.20 -6.74 -6.49
N TYR A 4 -8.05 -6.55 -5.18
CA TYR A 4 -8.04 -7.55 -4.11
C TYR A 4 -6.83 -8.49 -4.05
N SER A 5 -5.83 -8.31 -4.92
CA SER A 5 -4.53 -8.97 -4.74
C SER A 5 -3.86 -8.47 -3.45
N VAL A 6 -3.28 -9.39 -2.68
CA VAL A 6 -2.53 -9.04 -1.48
C VAL A 6 -1.04 -8.99 -1.80
N VAL A 7 -0.41 -7.88 -1.42
CA VAL A 7 0.96 -7.55 -1.76
C VAL A 7 1.76 -7.20 -0.50
N LYS A 8 3.06 -7.46 -0.55
CA LYS A 8 4.02 -7.03 0.45
C LYS A 8 4.89 -5.92 -0.10
N VAL A 9 5.07 -4.86 0.66
CA VAL A 9 6.03 -3.79 0.36
C VAL A 9 7.45 -4.32 0.58
N ILE A 10 8.26 -4.40 -0.47
CA ILE A 10 9.64 -4.92 -0.38
C ILE A 10 10.69 -3.82 -0.50
N SER A 11 10.35 -2.67 -1.07
CA SER A 11 11.20 -1.47 -1.09
C SER A 11 10.35 -0.20 -1.21
N LEU A 12 10.89 0.92 -0.74
CA LEU A 12 10.32 2.26 -0.88
C LEU A 12 11.41 3.17 -1.45
N ASN A 13 11.19 3.66 -2.67
CA ASN A 13 12.10 4.53 -3.40
C ASN A 13 11.71 6.02 -3.28
N LYS A 14 10.50 6.31 -2.78
CA LYS A 14 10.09 7.66 -2.38
C LYS A 14 9.90 7.76 -0.87
N LYS A 15 9.96 8.99 -0.36
CA LYS A 15 9.58 9.30 1.03
C LYS A 15 8.09 9.60 1.09
N PHE A 16 7.34 8.72 1.76
CA PHE A 16 5.96 9.00 2.15
C PHE A 16 5.95 9.94 3.37
N ILE A 17 5.02 10.89 3.39
CA ILE A 17 4.92 11.91 4.44
C ILE A 17 3.54 11.81 5.05
N TYR A 18 3.49 11.59 6.36
CA TYR A 18 2.25 11.60 7.11
C TYR A 18 1.76 13.04 7.32
N SER A 19 0.48 13.26 7.14
CA SER A 19 -0.20 14.53 7.42
C SER A 19 -1.55 14.28 8.11
N GLU A 20 -2.20 15.34 8.60
CA GLU A 20 -3.54 15.23 9.20
C GLU A 20 -4.61 14.74 8.21
N ASN A 21 -4.35 14.85 6.90
CA ASN A 21 -5.24 14.35 5.85
C ASN A 21 -4.88 12.95 5.35
N SER A 22 -3.83 12.33 5.91
CA SER A 22 -3.45 10.96 5.57
C SER A 22 -4.47 9.98 6.18
N PHE A 23 -4.71 8.87 5.48
CA PHE A 23 -5.52 7.78 6.03
C PHE A 23 -4.71 6.95 7.02
N GLY A 24 -5.35 6.55 8.12
CA GLY A 24 -4.76 5.65 9.11
C GLY A 24 -3.89 6.38 10.15
N SER A 25 -2.78 5.75 10.56
CA SER A 25 -1.97 6.18 11.71
C SER A 25 -0.48 6.36 11.40
N ARG A 26 -0.01 5.89 10.24
CA ARG A 26 1.39 6.04 9.81
C ARG A 26 1.49 5.96 8.28
N VAL A 27 2.70 6.12 7.76
CA VAL A 27 3.02 5.91 6.34
C VAL A 27 3.40 4.44 6.06
N PRO A 28 3.44 4.01 4.78
CA PRO A 28 3.96 2.71 4.37
C PRO A 28 5.38 2.45 4.86
N GLN A 29 5.66 1.18 5.16
CA GLN A 29 6.98 0.68 5.57
C GLN A 29 7.30 -0.61 4.80
N VAL A 30 8.60 -0.86 4.59
CA VAL A 30 9.05 -2.15 4.04
C VAL A 30 8.66 -3.26 5.01
N GLY A 31 8.04 -4.30 4.48
CA GLY A 31 7.49 -5.42 5.24
C GLY A 31 5.98 -5.36 5.42
N ASP A 32 5.36 -4.20 5.23
CA ASP A 32 3.91 -4.06 5.30
C ASP A 32 3.21 -4.95 4.26
N ILE A 33 2.09 -5.53 4.67
CA ILE A 33 1.21 -6.31 3.82
C ILE A 33 -0.07 -5.51 3.64
N GLY A 34 -0.43 -5.25 2.39
CA GLY A 34 -1.64 -4.52 2.02
C GLY A 34 -2.41 -5.20 0.92
N THR A 35 -3.65 -4.78 0.74
CA THR A 35 -4.55 -5.24 -0.32
C THR A 35 -4.66 -4.14 -1.36
N ILE A 36 -4.56 -4.49 -2.64
CA ILE A 36 -4.85 -3.55 -3.73
C ILE A 36 -6.36 -3.30 -3.76
N VAL A 37 -6.80 -2.11 -3.38
CA VAL A 37 -8.23 -1.75 -3.31
C VAL A 37 -8.73 -1.08 -4.59
N GLU A 38 -7.84 -0.52 -5.41
CA GLU A 38 -8.16 0.02 -6.74
C GLU A 38 -6.96 -0.12 -7.70
N VAL A 39 -7.23 -0.30 -8.99
CA VAL A 39 -6.21 -0.42 -10.05
C VAL A 39 -6.42 0.67 -11.10
N TYR A 40 -5.41 1.51 -11.27
CA TYR A 40 -5.37 2.55 -12.29
C TYR A 40 -4.46 2.16 -13.45
N ASP A 41 -4.43 2.99 -14.50
CA ASP A 41 -3.43 2.87 -15.56
C ASP A 41 -2.04 3.25 -15.02
N GLY A 42 -1.30 2.24 -14.56
CA GLY A 42 0.06 2.39 -14.06
C GLY A 42 0.19 2.73 -12.57
N ALA A 43 -0.86 2.55 -11.76
CA ALA A 43 -0.77 2.73 -10.30
C ALA A 43 -1.77 1.84 -9.54
N PHE A 44 -1.56 1.68 -8.24
CA PHE A 44 -2.44 0.94 -7.34
C PHE A 44 -2.77 1.76 -6.10
N ASP A 45 -4.03 1.79 -5.68
CA ASP A 45 -4.34 2.12 -4.29
C ASP A 45 -4.16 0.87 -3.46
N ILE A 46 -3.36 0.98 -2.40
CA ILE A 46 -3.06 -0.13 -1.50
C ILE A 46 -3.48 0.27 -0.10
N GLU A 47 -4.28 -0.57 0.54
CA GLU A 47 -4.68 -0.43 1.93
C GLU A 47 -3.93 -1.46 2.79
N CYS A 48 -3.22 -0.99 3.81
CA CYS A 48 -2.69 -1.84 4.88
C CYS A 48 -3.57 -1.67 6.11
N SER A 49 -4.06 -2.77 6.65
CA SER A 49 -4.95 -2.78 7.82
C SER A 49 -4.45 -3.76 8.87
N ASP A 50 -4.81 -3.53 10.11
CA ASP A 50 -4.51 -4.45 11.20
C ASP A 50 -5.45 -5.67 11.20
N GLU A 51 -5.25 -6.59 12.16
CA GLU A 51 -6.05 -7.80 12.31
C GLU A 51 -7.54 -7.57 12.58
N ASN A 52 -7.92 -6.34 12.98
CA ASN A 52 -9.30 -5.94 13.22
C ASN A 52 -9.92 -5.21 12.02
N GLY A 53 -9.19 -5.08 10.91
CA GLY A 53 -9.61 -4.37 9.72
C GLY A 53 -9.52 -2.84 9.85
N VAL A 54 -8.77 -2.32 10.83
CA VAL A 54 -8.53 -0.88 10.95
C VAL A 54 -7.41 -0.48 10.00
N THR A 55 -7.68 0.49 9.13
CA THR A 55 -6.69 1.04 8.19
C THR A 55 -5.50 1.64 8.95
N ILE A 56 -4.31 1.10 8.70
CA ILE A 56 -3.04 1.63 9.18
C ILE A 56 -2.53 2.71 8.21
N TRP A 57 -2.70 2.49 6.90
CA TRP A 57 -2.48 3.47 5.83
C TRP A 57 -3.21 3.07 4.55
N LEU A 58 -3.52 4.07 3.72
CA LEU A 58 -4.02 3.92 2.35
C LEU A 58 -3.25 4.89 1.46
N GLU A 59 -2.54 4.37 0.45
CA GLU A 59 -1.65 5.17 -0.40
C GLU A 59 -1.67 4.70 -1.85
N VAL A 60 -1.45 5.64 -2.77
CA VAL A 60 -1.21 5.38 -4.19
C VAL A 60 0.25 4.97 -4.37
N PHE A 61 0.45 3.82 -5.01
CA PHE A 61 1.76 3.32 -5.44
C PHE A 61 1.89 3.35 -6.96
N GLU A 62 2.80 4.19 -7.46
CA GLU A 62 3.33 4.10 -8.81
C GLU A 62 4.51 3.11 -8.86
N PRO A 63 4.84 2.53 -10.03
CA PRO A 63 5.97 1.61 -10.19
C PRO A 63 7.32 2.16 -9.74
N SER A 64 7.49 3.49 -9.78
CA SER A 64 8.69 4.19 -9.35
C SER A 64 8.79 4.34 -7.83
N ASP A 65 7.68 4.26 -7.11
CA ASP A 65 7.59 4.58 -5.67
C ASP A 65 8.19 3.50 -4.77
N GLY A 66 8.23 2.27 -5.25
CA GLY A 66 8.68 1.12 -4.48
C GLY A 66 8.43 -0.20 -5.19
N GLY A 67 8.92 -1.27 -4.57
CA GLY A 67 8.70 -2.64 -5.01
C GLY A 67 7.56 -3.28 -4.22
N LEU A 68 6.72 -4.02 -4.93
CA LEU A 68 5.62 -4.82 -4.37
C LEU A 68 5.81 -6.28 -4.78
N GLU A 69 5.74 -7.19 -3.80
CA GLU A 69 5.71 -8.63 -4.01
C GLU A 69 4.26 -9.13 -3.90
N LEU A 70 3.76 -9.83 -4.91
CA LEU A 70 2.44 -10.45 -4.86
C LEU A 70 2.48 -11.71 -3.99
N LEU A 71 1.65 -11.77 -2.95
CA LEU A 71 1.55 -12.93 -2.07
C LEU A 71 0.43 -13.89 -2.52
N TYR A 72 -0.76 -13.37 -2.78
CA TYR A 72 -1.91 -14.14 -3.25
C TYR A 72 -2.95 -13.26 -3.96
N ILE A 73 -3.87 -13.91 -4.66
CA ILE A 73 -4.87 -13.35 -5.57
C ILE A 73 -6.27 -13.66 -5.08
#